data_AF-A0AAU2VPG7-F1
#
_entry.id   AF-A0AAU2VPG7-F1
#
_cell.length_a   1.000
_cell.length_b   1.000
_cell.length_c   1.000
_cell.angle_alpha   90.00
_cell.angle_beta   90.00
_cell.angle_gamma   90.00
#
_symmetry.space_group_name_H-M   'P 1'
#
loop_
_entity.id
_entity.type
_entity.pdbx_description
1 polymer ?
#
loop_
_entity_poly.entity_id
_entity_poly.type
_entity_poly.pdbx_seq_one_letter_code
_entity_poly.pdbx_strand_id
1 'polypeptide(L)'
;MDTQQDIAPPCAPPGSPGTRPDVTPTSGVIHVNTRHVSGFTVIGNHLAQHHELSLVAIGLAVHIQSLPAGAKVGIKVLTDRFPESEARITAALHELEAEGYLHRSRVRLPSGRMVTRTVSYNQPGAKPSTATAPEPRPRPRKPPTTPAAPPPREAAAPPAPPAPVHVPPPTAPRTPPPPLPQPHAPTGELHRTASAFLADLRRHAPQLTLTEGDIATLTPGIATWLERDSHPDTIRHALTTDLPVPVKHPAKLLRHRITTLLPPPLPGAADLTPPRRKVLVIPLQNCDTCERAFRATEPGHCRDCRTEEPAVTHSATA
;
A
#
# COMPACT_ATOMS: atom_id res chain seq x y z
N MET A 1 17.59 -22.00 30.36
CA MET A 1 16.87 -22.79 29.34
C MET A 1 15.88 -21.85 28.68
N ASP A 2 16.39 -21.08 27.73
CA ASP A 2 15.63 -20.05 27.03
C ASP A 2 14.78 -20.69 25.93
N THR A 3 13.47 -20.56 26.04
CA THR A 3 12.53 -21.01 25.01
C THR A 3 12.24 -19.82 24.11
N GLN A 4 12.95 -19.77 22.98
CA GLN A 4 12.73 -18.78 21.92
C GLN A 4 11.41 -19.11 21.22
N GLN A 5 10.37 -18.31 21.50
CA GLN A 5 9.10 -18.37 20.77
C GLN A 5 9.24 -17.59 19.47
N ASP A 6 9.41 -18.33 18.38
CA ASP A 6 9.43 -17.85 17.00
C ASP A 6 7.98 -17.75 16.49
N ILE A 7 7.44 -16.54 16.35
CA ILE A 7 6.05 -16.27 15.91
C ILE A 7 6.06 -15.48 14.57
N ALA A 8 7.02 -15.76 13.69
CA ALA A 8 7.00 -15.22 12.33
C ALA A 8 6.87 -16.34 11.30
N PRO A 9 5.82 -16.36 10.43
CA PRO A 9 5.76 -17.33 9.36
C PRO A 9 6.92 -17.11 8.36
N PRO A 10 7.50 -18.18 7.79
CA PRO A 10 8.62 -18.07 6.87
C PRO A 10 8.18 -17.32 5.61
N CYS A 11 8.78 -16.17 5.35
CA CYS A 11 8.53 -15.42 4.13
C CYS A 11 9.00 -16.24 2.91
N ALA A 12 8.20 -16.24 1.84
CA ALA A 12 8.52 -16.87 0.57
C ALA A 12 9.92 -16.48 0.03
N PRO A 13 10.65 -17.41 -0.59
CA PRO A 13 11.93 -17.10 -1.22
C PRO A 13 11.73 -16.09 -2.37
N PRO A 14 12.73 -15.25 -2.67
CA PRO A 14 12.64 -14.33 -3.79
C PRO A 14 12.44 -15.12 -5.08
N GLY A 15 11.34 -14.83 -5.79
CA GLY A 15 11.15 -15.29 -7.16
C GLY A 15 12.35 -14.88 -8.00
N SER A 16 12.87 -15.81 -8.79
CA SER A 16 13.90 -15.53 -9.80
C SER A 16 13.49 -14.32 -10.65
N PRO A 17 14.44 -13.49 -11.13
CA PRO A 17 14.12 -12.27 -11.86
C PRO A 17 13.46 -12.64 -13.19
N GLY A 18 12.13 -12.70 -13.16
CA GLY A 18 11.30 -12.80 -14.35
C GLY A 18 11.33 -11.46 -15.06
N THR A 19 11.83 -11.48 -16.29
CA THR A 19 11.92 -10.41 -17.27
C THR A 19 10.67 -9.51 -17.30
N ARG A 20 10.66 -8.46 -16.48
CA ARG A 20 9.90 -7.24 -16.75
C ARG A 20 10.88 -6.25 -17.39
N PRO A 21 10.46 -5.43 -18.36
CA PRO A 21 11.30 -4.36 -18.86
C PRO A 21 11.66 -3.47 -17.66
N ASP A 22 12.94 -3.46 -17.31
CA ASP A 22 13.50 -2.61 -16.28
C ASP A 22 13.36 -1.17 -16.76
N VAL A 23 12.27 -0.51 -16.37
CA VAL A 23 12.08 0.92 -16.60
C VAL A 23 12.96 1.60 -15.55
N THR A 24 14.26 1.61 -15.79
CA THR A 24 15.19 2.41 -15.01
C THR A 24 14.85 3.87 -15.26
N PRO A 25 14.49 4.65 -14.24
CA PRO A 25 14.16 6.06 -14.44
C PRO A 25 15.37 6.80 -15.02
N THR A 26 15.11 7.70 -15.97
CA THR A 26 16.16 8.47 -16.69
C THR A 26 16.85 9.52 -15.80
N SER A 27 16.29 9.83 -14.64
CA SER A 27 16.88 10.69 -13.61
C SER A 27 16.28 10.38 -12.23
N GLY A 28 16.94 10.83 -11.16
CA GLY A 28 16.51 10.63 -9.77
C GLY A 28 17.27 9.52 -9.04
N VAL A 29 16.77 9.13 -7.87
CA VAL A 29 17.41 8.11 -7.03
C VAL A 29 17.05 6.71 -7.55
N ILE A 30 18.07 5.95 -7.93
CA ILE A 30 17.94 4.51 -8.24
C ILE A 30 18.20 3.73 -6.96
N HIS A 31 17.20 2.99 -6.49
CA HIS A 31 17.30 2.21 -5.26
C HIS A 31 17.84 0.81 -5.53
N VAL A 32 19.04 0.52 -5.05
CA VAL A 32 19.56 -0.85 -4.96
C VAL A 32 19.19 -1.43 -3.60
N ASN A 33 18.06 -2.13 -3.53
CA ASN A 33 17.52 -2.63 -2.27
C ASN A 33 18.10 -4.00 -1.92
N THR A 34 18.82 -4.07 -0.80
CA THR A 34 19.21 -5.34 -0.17
C THR A 34 18.29 -5.62 1.00
N ARG A 35 17.81 -6.86 1.12
CA ARG A 35 16.96 -7.26 2.26
C ARG A 35 17.79 -7.26 3.53
N HIS A 36 17.44 -6.39 4.48
CA HIS A 36 17.95 -6.46 5.85
C HIS A 36 17.16 -7.53 6.62
N VAL A 37 17.88 -8.38 7.37
CA VAL A 37 17.29 -9.46 8.19
C VAL A 37 17.23 -9.12 9.68
N SER A 38 18.06 -8.18 10.13
CA SER A 38 18.14 -7.76 11.54
C SER A 38 18.70 -6.34 11.65
N GLY A 39 18.54 -5.70 12.81
CA GLY A 39 19.16 -4.40 13.10
C GLY A 39 18.58 -3.24 12.30
N PHE A 40 17.31 -3.33 11.90
CA PHE A 40 16.61 -2.26 11.19
C PHE A 40 15.35 -1.84 11.97
N THR A 41 14.93 -0.60 11.75
CA THR A 41 13.69 -0.03 12.29
C THR A 41 12.83 0.43 11.13
N VAL A 42 11.55 0.09 11.16
CA VAL A 42 10.59 0.55 10.15
C VAL A 42 10.16 1.97 10.50
N ILE A 43 10.43 2.91 9.59
CA ILE A 43 10.07 4.32 9.74
C ILE A 43 8.94 4.63 8.76
N GLY A 44 7.90 5.31 9.24
CA GLY A 44 6.80 5.77 8.41
C GLY A 44 7.21 6.93 7.50
N ASN A 45 6.74 6.91 6.24
CA ASN A 45 7.01 8.00 5.29
C ASN A 45 6.49 9.36 5.78
N HIS A 46 5.43 9.38 6.60
CA HIS A 46 4.93 10.63 7.21
C HIS A 46 6.00 11.34 8.07
N LEU A 47 6.93 10.59 8.67
CA LEU A 47 8.02 11.15 9.46
C LEU A 47 9.22 11.43 8.57
N ALA A 48 9.60 10.47 7.72
CA ALA A 48 10.77 10.61 6.85
C ALA A 48 10.62 11.75 5.82
N GLN A 49 9.39 12.10 5.45
CA GLN A 49 9.06 13.15 4.48
C GLN A 49 8.29 14.30 5.13
N HIS A 50 8.40 14.47 6.45
CA HIS A 50 7.68 15.53 7.15
C HIS A 50 8.17 16.90 6.71
N HIS A 51 7.24 17.78 6.32
CA HIS A 51 7.59 19.08 5.73
C HIS A 51 7.78 20.20 6.79
N GLU A 52 7.15 20.05 7.96
CA GLU A 52 7.24 21.06 9.04
C GLU A 52 8.36 20.76 10.04
N LEU A 53 8.92 19.55 10.03
CA LEU A 53 10.02 19.17 10.93
C LEU A 53 11.36 19.50 10.28
N SER A 54 12.30 19.96 11.07
CA SER A 54 13.69 20.07 10.64
C SER A 54 14.30 18.69 10.36
N LEU A 55 15.31 18.62 9.48
CA LEU A 55 16.06 17.38 9.23
C LEU A 55 16.73 16.85 10.51
N VAL A 56 17.10 17.73 11.45
CA VAL A 56 17.62 17.35 12.77
C VAL A 56 16.52 16.66 13.59
N ALA A 57 15.30 17.20 13.62
CA ALA A 57 14.16 16.57 14.28
C ALA A 57 13.82 15.20 13.66
N ILE A 58 13.77 15.10 12.32
CA ILE A 58 13.53 13.82 11.63
C ILE A 58 14.63 12.81 11.98
N GLY A 59 15.91 13.22 11.91
CA GLY A 59 17.05 12.37 12.27
C GLY A 59 17.00 11.90 13.72
N LEU A 60 16.65 12.79 14.66
CA LEU A 60 16.48 12.44 16.06
C LEU A 60 15.30 11.49 16.27
N ALA A 61 14.17 11.69 15.60
CA ALA A 61 13.02 10.79 15.72
C ALA A 61 13.33 9.38 15.20
N VAL A 62 14.03 9.28 14.06
CA VAL A 62 14.52 7.99 13.52
C VAL A 62 15.48 7.34 14.51
N HIS A 63 16.40 8.12 15.07
CA HIS A 63 17.34 7.61 16.07
C HIS A 63 16.61 7.07 17.30
N ILE A 64 15.67 7.83 17.86
CA ILE A 64 14.92 7.46 19.06
C ILE A 64 14.11 6.18 18.83
N GLN A 65 13.47 6.02 17.66
CA GLN A 65 12.72 4.79 17.33
C GLN A 65 13.60 3.56 17.16
N SER A 66 14.88 3.74 16.83
CA SER A 66 15.85 2.64 16.73
C SER A 66 16.36 2.14 18.08
N LEU A 67 16.14 2.89 19.16
CA LEU A 67 16.64 2.54 20.48
C LEU A 67 15.74 1.51 21.19
N PRO A 68 16.32 0.63 22.03
CA PRO A 68 15.52 -0.22 22.90
C PRO A 68 14.76 0.59 23.96
N ALA A 69 13.65 0.04 24.44
CA ALA A 69 12.87 0.65 25.51
C ALA A 69 13.76 0.91 26.75
N GLY A 70 13.66 2.13 27.31
CA GLY A 70 14.46 2.54 28.47
C GLY A 70 15.80 3.21 28.14
N ALA A 71 16.16 3.32 26.86
CA ALA A 71 17.33 4.11 26.46
C ALA A 71 17.21 5.58 26.89
N LYS A 72 18.34 6.19 27.24
CA LYS A 72 18.40 7.59 27.68
C LYS A 72 18.37 8.52 26.47
N VAL A 73 17.37 9.39 26.41
CA VAL A 73 17.18 10.39 25.33
C VAL A 73 17.24 11.81 25.91
N GLY A 74 18.24 12.07 26.76
CA GLY A 74 18.48 13.40 27.34
C GLY A 74 19.28 14.27 26.37
N ILE A 75 19.13 15.60 26.49
CA ILE A 75 19.83 16.56 25.62
C ILE A 75 21.35 16.31 25.63
N LYS A 76 21.96 16.20 26.82
CA LYS A 76 23.40 15.89 26.97
C LYS A 76 23.81 14.56 26.31
N VAL A 77 22.97 13.53 26.46
CA VAL A 77 23.25 12.21 25.86
C VAL A 77 23.24 12.28 24.33
N LEU A 78 22.37 13.12 23.76
CA LEU A 78 22.29 13.32 22.32
C LEU A 78 23.43 14.20 21.80
N THR A 79 23.83 15.26 22.53
CA THR A 79 24.97 16.12 22.15
C THR A 79 26.29 15.36 22.20
N ASP A 80 26.43 14.38 23.11
CA ASP A 80 27.63 13.52 23.17
C ASP A 80 27.73 12.58 21.96
N ARG A 81 26.61 12.30 21.27
CA ARG A 81 26.54 11.34 20.16
C ARG A 81 26.54 12.00 18.78
N PHE A 82 25.88 13.13 18.62
CA PHE A 82 25.69 13.81 17.34
C PHE A 82 26.47 15.12 17.30
N PRO A 83 27.04 15.49 16.14
CA PRO A 83 27.75 16.76 15.96
C PRO A 83 26.79 17.95 15.83
N GLU A 84 25.82 18.05 16.75
CA GLU A 84 24.80 19.11 16.79
C GLU A 84 24.88 19.88 18.11
N SER A 85 24.51 21.16 18.07
CA SER A 85 24.53 22.00 19.27
C SER A 85 23.40 21.63 20.24
N GLU A 86 23.63 21.90 21.53
CA GLU A 86 22.61 21.74 22.57
C GLU A 86 21.31 22.48 22.22
N ALA A 87 21.42 23.68 21.67
CA ALA A 87 20.29 24.49 21.22
C ALA A 87 19.51 23.81 20.08
N ARG A 88 20.19 23.24 19.08
CA ARG A 88 19.53 22.54 17.96
C ARG A 88 18.85 21.26 18.40
N ILE A 89 19.50 20.47 19.25
CA ILE A 89 18.90 19.26 19.82
C ILE A 89 17.67 19.62 20.65
N THR A 90 17.74 20.70 21.44
CA THR A 90 16.60 21.18 22.23
C THR A 90 15.45 21.62 21.33
N ALA A 91 15.70 22.45 20.32
CA ALA A 91 14.70 22.89 19.35
C ALA A 91 14.06 21.70 18.63
N ALA A 92 14.87 20.76 18.14
CA ALA A 92 14.38 19.58 17.45
C ALA A 92 13.51 18.69 18.35
N LEU A 93 13.84 18.55 19.64
CA LEU A 93 13.00 17.82 20.59
C LEU A 93 11.66 18.54 20.85
N HIS A 94 11.65 19.88 20.85
CA HIS A 94 10.41 20.65 20.94
C HIS A 94 9.54 20.53 19.69
N GLU A 95 10.14 20.55 18.49
CA GLU A 95 9.43 20.28 17.23
C GLU A 95 8.74 18.91 17.27
N LEU A 96 9.45 17.87 17.72
CA LEU A 96 8.87 16.53 17.84
C LEU A 96 7.74 16.44 18.89
N GLU A 97 7.81 17.24 19.94
CA GLU A 97 6.73 17.33 20.93
C GLU A 97 5.51 18.06 20.38
N ALA A 98 5.72 19.15 19.62
CA ALA A 98 4.67 19.92 18.97
C ALA A 98 3.90 19.07 17.94
N GLU A 99 4.63 18.30 17.13
CA GLU A 99 4.07 17.40 16.12
C GLU A 99 3.58 16.05 16.69
N GLY A 100 3.71 15.84 18.01
CA GLY A 100 3.19 14.66 18.69
C GLY A 100 3.96 13.36 18.46
N TYR A 101 5.17 13.41 17.89
CA TYR A 101 6.08 12.26 17.78
C TYR A 101 6.78 11.93 19.10
N LEU A 102 6.86 12.89 20.01
CA LEU A 102 7.47 12.74 21.32
C LEU A 102 6.57 13.30 22.41
N HIS A 103 6.54 12.63 23.57
CA HIS A 103 5.90 13.15 24.77
C HIS A 103 6.80 12.94 25.97
N ARG A 104 7.07 14.01 26.71
CA ARG A 104 7.86 13.98 27.95
C ARG A 104 6.98 14.36 29.14
N SER A 105 6.92 13.47 30.12
CA SER A 105 6.20 13.68 31.38
C SER A 105 7.11 13.40 32.57
N ARG A 106 6.87 14.09 33.69
CA ARG A 106 7.53 13.79 34.97
C ARG A 106 6.65 12.81 35.74
N VAL A 107 7.15 11.60 35.95
CA VAL A 107 6.44 10.53 36.66
C VAL A 107 7.11 10.29 38.00
N ARG A 108 6.31 10.24 39.07
CA ARG A 108 6.78 9.84 40.39
C ARG A 108 6.78 8.32 40.47
N LEU A 109 7.95 7.73 40.69
CA LEU A 109 8.07 6.29 40.90
C LEU A 109 7.53 5.91 42.28
N PRO A 110 7.16 4.63 42.50
CA PRO A 110 6.78 4.12 43.82
C PRO A 110 7.86 4.36 44.89
N SER A 111 9.12 4.51 44.49
CA SER A 111 10.25 4.89 45.35
C SER A 111 10.28 6.36 45.77
N GLY A 112 9.30 7.17 45.38
CA GLY A 112 9.20 8.60 45.67
C GLY A 112 10.07 9.49 44.78
N ARG A 113 10.98 8.92 43.98
CA ARG A 113 11.85 9.64 43.03
C ARG A 113 11.06 10.10 41.80
N MET A 114 11.28 11.34 41.38
CA MET A 114 10.74 11.90 40.14
C MET A 114 11.66 11.54 38.96
N VAL A 115 11.12 10.89 37.94
CA VAL A 115 11.86 10.52 36.72
C VAL A 115 11.16 11.09 35.49
N THR A 116 11.94 11.59 34.55
CA THR A 116 11.43 12.01 33.24
C THR A 116 11.15 10.76 32.40
N ARG A 117 9.88 10.53 32.07
CA ARG A 117 9.45 9.49 31.13
C ARG A 117 9.30 10.11 29.76
N THR A 118 10.06 9.61 28.80
CA THR A 118 9.95 9.97 27.38
C THR A 118 9.24 8.85 26.64
N VAL A 119 8.14 9.18 25.99
CA VAL A 119 7.37 8.27 25.14
C VAL A 119 7.53 8.76 23.71
N SER A 120 8.01 7.88 22.82
CA SER A 120 8.06 8.15 21.38
C SER A 120 6.89 7.44 20.70
N TYR A 121 6.26 8.11 19.75
CA TYR A 121 5.17 7.58 18.95
C TYR A 121 5.61 7.38 17.50
N ASN A 122 5.40 6.17 16.97
CA ASN A 122 5.69 5.87 15.57
C ASN A 122 4.72 6.59 14.62
N GLN A 123 3.54 6.98 15.10
CA GLN A 123 2.57 7.78 14.37
C GLN A 123 1.89 8.76 15.34
N PRO A 124 1.83 10.05 15.01
CA PRO A 124 1.21 11.05 15.87
C PRO A 124 -0.29 10.79 16.01
N GLY A 125 -0.84 10.99 17.21
CA GLY A 125 -2.25 10.73 17.52
C GLY A 125 -2.60 9.26 17.82
N ALA A 126 -1.65 8.33 17.74
CA ALA A 126 -1.85 6.97 18.24
C ALA A 126 -2.03 7.01 19.77
N LYS A 127 -3.26 6.72 20.24
CA LYS A 127 -3.50 6.57 21.68
C LYS A 127 -2.61 5.43 22.19
N PRO A 128 -1.80 5.63 23.24
CA PRO A 128 -1.09 4.52 23.86
C PRO A 128 -2.12 3.49 24.27
N SER A 129 -2.06 2.29 23.67
CA SER A 129 -2.86 1.15 24.12
C SER A 129 -2.53 0.97 25.59
N THR A 130 -3.52 1.16 26.47
CA THR A 130 -3.43 0.89 27.90
C THR A 130 -3.29 -0.61 28.10
N ALA A 131 -2.11 -1.13 27.80
CA ALA A 131 -1.66 -2.43 28.26
C ALA A 131 -1.40 -2.33 29.77
N THR A 132 -2.46 -2.64 30.51
CA THR A 132 -2.50 -3.24 31.85
C THR A 132 -1.40 -2.82 32.83
N ALA A 133 -1.65 -1.75 33.58
CA ALA A 133 -1.27 -1.74 34.99
C ALA A 133 -2.43 -2.39 35.78
N PRO A 134 -2.20 -3.39 36.66
CA PRO A 134 -3.27 -3.92 37.50
C PRO A 134 -3.66 -2.86 38.53
N GLU A 135 -4.85 -2.27 38.39
CA GLU A 135 -5.44 -1.45 39.43
C GLU A 135 -5.85 -2.34 40.62
N PRO A 136 -5.54 -1.99 41.88
CA PRO A 136 -6.02 -2.74 43.03
C PRO A 136 -7.53 -2.53 43.18
N ARG A 137 -8.31 -3.62 43.11
CA ARG A 137 -9.76 -3.60 43.35
C ARG A 137 -10.08 -3.03 44.75
N PRO A 138 -11.01 -2.06 44.88
CA PRO A 138 -11.53 -1.67 46.19
C PRO A 138 -12.52 -2.72 46.71
N ARG A 139 -12.34 -3.14 47.97
CA ARG A 139 -13.28 -4.01 48.70
C ARG A 139 -14.56 -3.25 49.07
N PRO A 140 -15.71 -3.93 49.18
CA PRO A 140 -16.97 -3.28 49.53
C PRO A 140 -17.08 -3.07 51.05
N ARG A 141 -17.46 -1.87 51.48
CA ARG A 141 -17.94 -1.61 52.85
C ARG A 141 -19.38 -1.11 52.81
N LYS A 142 -20.22 -1.72 53.66
CA LYS A 142 -21.62 -1.38 53.96
C LYS A 142 -21.72 -0.07 54.79
N PRO A 143 -22.87 0.62 54.76
CA PRO A 143 -23.07 1.95 55.36
C PRO A 143 -23.51 1.87 56.84
N PRO A 144 -23.44 2.98 57.60
CA PRO A 144 -24.70 3.65 57.96
C PRO A 144 -24.66 5.20 58.13
N THR A 145 -25.86 5.78 57.93
CA THR A 145 -26.53 6.92 58.62
C THR A 145 -25.89 8.33 58.70
N THR A 146 -26.37 9.21 57.79
CA THR A 146 -27.07 10.53 57.93
C THR A 146 -26.87 11.44 59.18
N PRO A 147 -27.15 12.76 59.10
CA PRO A 147 -26.20 13.84 58.74
C PRO A 147 -26.25 15.08 59.66
N ALA A 148 -25.24 15.96 59.60
CA ALA A 148 -25.33 17.34 60.08
C ALA A 148 -24.62 18.29 59.11
N ALA A 149 -25.35 19.30 58.65
CA ALA A 149 -24.95 20.28 57.64
C ALA A 149 -24.02 21.38 58.18
N PRO A 150 -23.17 21.95 57.33
CA PRO A 150 -22.86 23.39 57.38
C PRO A 150 -22.91 24.03 55.95
N PRO A 151 -22.71 25.36 55.81
CA PRO A 151 -23.64 26.34 55.21
C PRO A 151 -23.48 26.52 53.68
N PRO A 152 -24.36 27.33 53.02
CA PRO A 152 -24.45 27.39 51.57
C PRO A 152 -23.25 28.12 50.96
N ARG A 153 -22.54 27.43 50.05
CA ARG A 153 -21.56 28.03 49.16
C ARG A 153 -22.10 27.98 47.73
N GLU A 154 -22.50 29.15 47.25
CA GLU A 154 -22.54 29.61 45.86
C GLU A 154 -22.31 28.54 44.79
N ALA A 155 -23.38 28.19 44.08
CA ALA A 155 -23.34 27.32 42.92
C ALA A 155 -22.60 28.02 41.77
N ALA A 156 -21.30 27.74 41.65
CA ALA A 156 -20.62 27.85 40.37
C ALA A 156 -21.18 26.75 39.46
N ALA A 157 -21.78 27.17 38.34
CA ALA A 157 -22.36 26.30 37.34
C ALA A 157 -21.37 25.22 36.87
N PRO A 158 -21.81 23.98 36.60
CA PRO A 158 -20.96 22.97 35.99
C PRO A 158 -20.46 23.48 34.62
N PRO A 159 -19.18 23.28 34.27
CA PRO A 159 -18.71 23.57 32.92
C PRO A 159 -19.51 22.71 31.93
N ALA A 160 -20.09 23.36 30.93
CA ALA A 160 -20.87 22.71 29.88
C ALA A 160 -20.06 21.57 29.23
N PRO A 161 -20.71 20.45 28.84
CA PRO A 161 -20.05 19.43 28.05
C PRO A 161 -19.46 20.07 26.78
N PRO A 162 -18.24 19.69 26.35
CA PRO A 162 -17.69 20.20 25.10
C PRO A 162 -18.65 19.85 23.99
N ALA A 163 -19.04 20.86 23.20
CA ALA A 163 -19.89 20.68 22.04
C ALA A 163 -19.33 19.56 21.15
N PRO A 164 -20.17 18.69 20.57
CA PRO A 164 -19.71 17.71 19.59
C PRO A 164 -19.01 18.48 18.48
N VAL A 165 -17.70 18.25 18.34
CA VAL A 165 -16.95 18.72 17.19
C VAL A 165 -17.56 18.03 15.98
N HIS A 166 -18.35 18.77 15.22
CA HIS A 166 -18.86 18.32 13.93
C HIS A 166 -17.67 18.19 13.00
N VAL A 167 -17.12 16.97 12.92
CA VAL A 167 -16.20 16.61 11.84
C VAL A 167 -16.98 16.83 10.55
N PRO A 168 -16.53 17.70 9.63
CA PRO A 168 -17.20 17.81 8.35
C PRO A 168 -17.24 16.41 7.71
N PRO A 169 -18.36 16.01 7.10
CA PRO A 169 -18.42 14.73 6.40
C PRO A 169 -17.25 14.69 5.41
N PRO A 170 -16.49 13.57 5.33
CA PRO A 170 -15.37 13.48 4.41
C PRO A 170 -15.85 13.80 2.99
N THR A 171 -15.50 14.99 2.51
CA THR A 171 -15.91 15.54 1.21
C THR A 171 -15.12 14.92 0.05
N ALA A 172 -14.15 14.05 0.34
CA ALA A 172 -13.42 13.31 -0.66
C ALA A 172 -14.36 12.30 -1.33
N PRO A 173 -14.57 12.37 -2.66
CA PRO A 173 -15.30 11.35 -3.40
C PRO A 173 -14.66 9.99 -3.10
N ARG A 174 -15.42 9.09 -2.47
CA ARG A 174 -14.99 7.70 -2.32
C ARG A 174 -14.82 7.13 -3.72
N THR A 175 -13.57 6.89 -4.12
CA THR A 175 -13.27 6.23 -5.38
C THR A 175 -14.03 4.90 -5.40
N PRO A 176 -14.89 4.64 -6.40
CA PRO A 176 -15.60 3.39 -6.47
C PRO A 176 -14.59 2.24 -6.53
N PRO A 177 -14.87 1.11 -5.86
CA PRO A 177 -13.95 -0.03 -5.90
C PRO A 177 -13.72 -0.46 -7.34
N PRO A 178 -12.49 -0.83 -7.71
CA PRO A 178 -12.16 -1.21 -9.09
C PRO A 178 -13.10 -2.34 -9.54
N PRO A 179 -13.64 -2.29 -10.77
CA PRO A 179 -14.57 -3.29 -11.25
C PRO A 179 -13.94 -4.69 -11.20
N LEU A 180 -14.79 -5.71 -10.99
CA LEU A 180 -14.31 -7.08 -11.09
C LEU A 180 -13.84 -7.37 -12.52
N PRO A 181 -12.88 -8.29 -12.69
CA PRO A 181 -12.51 -8.77 -14.01
C PRO A 181 -13.78 -9.28 -14.71
N GLN A 182 -13.89 -8.92 -15.99
CA GLN A 182 -14.98 -9.37 -16.86
C GLN A 182 -14.40 -10.32 -17.91
N PRO A 183 -15.12 -11.40 -18.26
CA PRO A 183 -14.73 -12.25 -19.37
C PRO A 183 -14.81 -11.49 -20.70
N HIS A 184 -13.99 -11.88 -21.66
CA HIS A 184 -13.95 -11.30 -23.01
C HIS A 184 -15.16 -11.74 -23.84
N ALA A 185 -15.66 -12.95 -23.62
CA ALA A 185 -16.86 -13.53 -24.23
C ALA A 185 -17.89 -13.92 -23.15
N PRO A 186 -18.65 -12.95 -22.59
CA PRO A 186 -19.65 -13.22 -21.55
C PRO A 186 -20.82 -14.03 -22.11
N THR A 187 -20.77 -15.36 -21.93
CA THR A 187 -21.87 -16.25 -22.31
C THR A 187 -22.80 -16.46 -21.12
N GLY A 188 -24.12 -16.48 -21.35
CA GLY A 188 -25.11 -16.69 -20.27
C GLY A 188 -24.96 -18.05 -19.55
N GLU A 189 -24.42 -19.06 -20.24
CA GLU A 189 -24.05 -20.35 -19.64
C GLU A 189 -22.83 -20.24 -18.69
N LEU A 190 -21.83 -19.45 -19.06
CA LEU A 190 -20.63 -19.20 -18.25
C LEU A 190 -21.00 -18.50 -16.93
N HIS A 191 -21.87 -17.49 -17.00
CA HIS A 191 -22.39 -16.80 -15.82
C HIS A 191 -23.25 -17.71 -14.93
N ARG A 192 -24.10 -18.57 -15.52
CA ARG A 192 -24.88 -19.57 -14.76
C ARG A 192 -23.99 -20.59 -14.05
N THR A 193 -22.93 -21.04 -14.72
CA THR A 193 -21.96 -21.98 -14.13
C THR A 193 -21.18 -21.33 -12.98
N ALA A 194 -20.74 -20.08 -13.17
CA ALA A 194 -20.06 -19.30 -12.15
C ALA A 194 -20.93 -19.00 -10.92
N SER A 195 -22.21 -18.68 -11.11
CA SER A 195 -23.14 -18.42 -10.00
C SER A 195 -23.47 -19.70 -9.23
N ALA A 196 -23.69 -20.82 -9.92
CA ALA A 196 -23.89 -22.12 -9.29
C ALA A 196 -22.67 -22.56 -8.46
N PHE A 197 -21.45 -22.32 -8.97
CA PHE A 197 -20.21 -22.59 -8.24
C PHE A 197 -20.09 -21.76 -6.95
N LEU A 198 -20.40 -20.46 -6.99
CA LEU A 198 -20.40 -19.61 -5.80
C LEU A 198 -21.45 -20.05 -4.77
N ALA A 199 -22.62 -20.51 -5.23
CA ALA A 199 -23.66 -21.05 -4.36
C ALA A 199 -23.24 -22.38 -3.70
N ASP A 200 -22.48 -23.22 -4.41
CA ASP A 200 -21.91 -24.49 -3.94
C ASP A 200 -20.80 -24.32 -2.89
N LEU A 201 -20.07 -23.20 -2.93
CA LEU A 201 -18.89 -22.95 -2.09
C LEU A 201 -19.17 -23.12 -0.58
N ARG A 202 -20.39 -22.82 -0.13
CA ARG A 202 -20.82 -22.99 1.28
C ARG A 202 -20.77 -24.44 1.77
N ARG A 203 -20.85 -25.43 0.88
CA ARG A 203 -20.74 -26.86 1.23
C ARG A 203 -19.33 -27.26 1.62
N HIS A 204 -18.32 -26.55 1.09
CA HIS A 204 -16.91 -26.84 1.33
C HIS A 204 -16.28 -25.91 2.37
N ALA A 205 -16.82 -24.70 2.55
CA ALA A 205 -16.39 -23.74 3.56
C ALA A 205 -17.62 -23.01 4.16
N PRO A 206 -18.20 -23.51 5.27
CA PRO A 206 -19.42 -22.95 5.85
C PRO A 206 -19.29 -21.47 6.28
N GLN A 207 -18.07 -21.04 6.60
CA GLN A 207 -17.73 -19.64 6.90
C GLN A 207 -17.84 -18.68 5.71
N LEU A 208 -17.99 -19.19 4.48
CA LEU A 208 -18.19 -18.41 3.25
C LEU A 208 -19.65 -18.42 2.80
N THR A 209 -20.57 -18.11 3.72
CA THR A 209 -21.98 -17.92 3.37
C THR A 209 -22.17 -16.55 2.70
N LEU A 210 -22.67 -16.55 1.46
CA LEU A 210 -22.86 -15.37 0.62
C LEU A 210 -24.35 -15.07 0.42
N THR A 211 -24.69 -13.80 0.29
CA THR A 211 -26.05 -13.39 -0.14
C THR A 211 -26.21 -13.54 -1.65
N GLU A 212 -27.45 -13.56 -2.14
CA GLU A 212 -27.73 -13.61 -3.58
C GLU A 212 -27.13 -12.40 -4.33
N GLY A 213 -27.18 -11.21 -3.72
CA GLY A 213 -26.55 -10.00 -4.25
C GLY A 213 -25.02 -10.09 -4.32
N ASP A 214 -24.38 -10.72 -3.33
CA ASP A 214 -22.93 -10.96 -3.35
C ASP A 214 -22.55 -11.96 -4.46
N ILE A 215 -23.35 -13.02 -4.66
CA ILE A 215 -23.15 -13.99 -5.73
C ILE A 215 -23.24 -13.30 -7.09
N ALA A 216 -24.30 -12.52 -7.33
CA ALA A 216 -24.47 -11.75 -8.57
C ALA A 216 -23.29 -10.80 -8.81
N THR A 217 -22.79 -10.16 -7.76
CA THR A 217 -21.63 -9.26 -7.83
C THR A 217 -20.35 -10.01 -8.19
N LEU A 218 -20.09 -11.19 -7.62
CA LEU A 218 -18.84 -11.95 -7.80
C LEU A 218 -18.83 -12.83 -9.06
N THR A 219 -19.99 -13.13 -9.63
CA THR A 219 -20.16 -14.02 -10.80
C THR A 219 -19.28 -13.64 -11.99
N PRO A 220 -19.15 -12.36 -12.42
CA PRO A 220 -18.30 -12.01 -13.55
C PRO A 220 -16.84 -12.38 -13.34
N GLY A 221 -16.34 -12.25 -12.11
CA GLY A 221 -14.95 -12.57 -11.81
C GLY A 221 -14.67 -14.07 -11.88
N ILE A 222 -15.58 -14.93 -11.41
CA ILE A 222 -15.45 -16.39 -11.58
C ILE A 222 -15.64 -16.81 -13.04
N ALA A 223 -16.52 -16.15 -13.78
CA ALA A 223 -16.65 -16.36 -15.23
C ALA A 223 -15.31 -16.09 -15.95
N THR A 224 -14.55 -15.07 -15.56
CA THR A 224 -13.21 -14.83 -16.10
C THR A 224 -12.21 -15.93 -15.74
N TRP A 225 -12.30 -16.55 -14.55
CA TRP A 225 -11.45 -17.69 -14.20
C TRP A 225 -11.76 -18.90 -15.09
N LEU A 226 -13.05 -19.18 -15.29
CA LEU A 226 -13.50 -20.27 -16.15
C LEU A 226 -13.14 -20.05 -17.63
N GLU A 227 -13.20 -18.81 -18.12
CA GLU A 227 -12.76 -18.44 -19.49
C GLU A 227 -11.25 -18.66 -19.69
N ARG A 228 -10.45 -18.57 -18.61
CA ARG A 228 -9.00 -18.82 -18.65
C ARG A 228 -8.64 -20.29 -18.39
N ASP A 229 -9.55 -21.21 -18.68
CA ASP A 229 -9.40 -22.66 -18.49
C ASP A 229 -8.98 -23.08 -17.07
N SER A 230 -9.38 -22.31 -16.05
CA SER A 230 -9.10 -22.68 -14.65
C SER A 230 -10.04 -23.79 -14.19
N HIS A 231 -9.47 -24.92 -13.77
CA HIS A 231 -10.26 -26.05 -13.26
C HIS A 231 -11.06 -25.67 -12.00
N PRO A 232 -12.33 -26.09 -11.84
CA PRO A 232 -13.17 -25.73 -10.69
C PRO A 232 -12.55 -26.04 -9.32
N ASP A 233 -11.81 -27.14 -9.21
CA ASP A 233 -11.12 -27.52 -7.97
C ASP A 233 -9.97 -26.55 -7.61
N THR A 234 -9.25 -26.07 -8.62
CA THR A 234 -8.19 -25.07 -8.45
C THR A 234 -8.77 -23.74 -8.01
N ILE A 235 -9.90 -23.32 -8.61
CA ILE A 235 -10.64 -22.13 -8.20
C ILE A 235 -11.07 -22.29 -6.73
N ARG A 236 -11.66 -23.43 -6.38
CA ARG A 236 -12.11 -23.69 -5.01
C ARG A 236 -10.97 -23.61 -4.01
N HIS A 237 -9.84 -24.26 -4.29
CA HIS A 237 -8.66 -24.20 -3.43
C HIS A 237 -8.15 -22.76 -3.27
N ALA A 238 -7.99 -22.01 -4.37
CA ALA A 238 -7.56 -20.61 -4.31
C ALA A 238 -8.49 -19.72 -3.44
N LEU A 239 -9.81 -19.99 -3.47
CA LEU A 239 -10.78 -19.24 -2.68
C LEU A 239 -10.89 -19.69 -1.21
N THR A 240 -10.48 -20.91 -0.87
CA THR A 240 -10.70 -21.54 0.44
C THR A 240 -9.43 -21.81 1.27
N THR A 241 -8.23 -21.65 0.69
CA THR A 241 -6.97 -21.87 1.41
C THR A 241 -6.60 -20.69 2.32
N ASP A 242 -6.12 -20.93 3.54
CA ASP A 242 -5.65 -19.90 4.50
C ASP A 242 -6.70 -18.79 4.78
N LEU A 243 -7.88 -19.20 5.26
CA LEU A 243 -8.95 -18.26 5.62
C LEU A 243 -8.68 -17.60 6.98
N PRO A 244 -8.81 -16.26 7.10
CA PRO A 244 -8.61 -15.57 8.36
C PRO A 244 -9.71 -15.96 9.36
N VAL A 245 -9.34 -16.28 10.60
CA VAL A 245 -10.29 -16.63 11.67
C VAL A 245 -10.40 -15.46 12.67
N PRO A 246 -11.58 -14.83 12.85
CA PRO A 246 -12.87 -15.07 12.18
C PRO A 246 -13.03 -14.30 10.85
N VAL A 247 -13.77 -14.87 9.90
CA VAL A 247 -14.13 -14.20 8.64
C VAL A 247 -15.25 -13.20 8.88
N LYS A 248 -14.92 -11.90 8.95
CA LYS A 248 -15.91 -10.83 9.15
C LYS A 248 -16.63 -10.40 7.86
N HIS A 249 -15.97 -10.53 6.71
CA HIS A 249 -16.47 -10.04 5.42
C HIS A 249 -16.18 -11.01 4.27
N PRO A 250 -16.99 -12.07 4.09
CA PRO A 250 -16.72 -13.13 3.11
C PRO A 250 -16.73 -12.62 1.65
N ALA A 251 -17.72 -11.79 1.28
CA ALA A 251 -17.82 -11.26 -0.08
C ALA A 251 -16.61 -10.38 -0.48
N LYS A 252 -16.11 -9.55 0.45
CA LYS A 252 -14.92 -8.72 0.21
C LYS A 252 -13.65 -9.55 0.07
N LEU A 253 -13.51 -10.59 0.89
CA LEU A 253 -12.38 -11.52 0.82
C LEU A 253 -12.35 -12.24 -0.53
N LEU A 254 -13.50 -12.75 -0.98
CA LEU A 254 -13.61 -13.41 -2.29
C LEU A 254 -13.35 -12.44 -3.42
N ARG A 255 -13.88 -11.21 -3.37
CA ARG A 255 -13.56 -10.17 -4.36
C ARG A 255 -12.06 -9.96 -4.49
N HIS A 256 -11.37 -9.81 -3.35
CA HIS A 256 -9.93 -9.63 -3.34
C HIS A 256 -9.19 -10.84 -3.95
N ARG A 257 -9.54 -12.06 -3.54
CA ARG A 257 -8.89 -13.28 -4.06
C ARG A 257 -9.13 -13.50 -5.55
N ILE A 258 -10.36 -13.28 -6.01
CA ILE A 258 -10.72 -13.40 -7.43
C ILE A 258 -9.91 -12.41 -8.28
N THR A 259 -9.65 -11.19 -7.77
CA THR A 259 -8.85 -10.19 -8.48
C THR A 259 -7.34 -10.47 -8.39
N THR A 260 -6.83 -10.84 -7.22
CA THR A 260 -5.38 -10.95 -6.95
C THR A 260 -4.81 -12.29 -7.42
N LEU A 261 -5.58 -13.38 -7.36
CA LEU A 261 -5.13 -14.72 -7.74
C LEU A 261 -5.55 -15.12 -9.16
N LEU A 262 -6.11 -14.19 -9.93
CA LEU A 262 -6.55 -14.45 -11.31
C LEU A 262 -5.36 -14.88 -12.17
N PRO A 263 -5.34 -16.12 -12.70
CA PRO A 263 -4.25 -16.59 -13.55
C PRO A 263 -4.19 -15.77 -14.85
N PRO A 264 -3.01 -15.51 -15.44
CA PRO A 264 -2.90 -14.83 -16.72
C PRO A 264 -3.66 -15.59 -17.81
N PRO A 265 -4.18 -14.92 -18.84
CA PRO A 265 -4.79 -15.62 -19.98
C PRO A 265 -3.74 -16.56 -20.60
N LEU A 266 -4.16 -17.76 -20.97
CA LEU A 266 -3.30 -18.68 -21.71
C LEU A 266 -2.95 -18.01 -23.05
N PRO A 267 -1.67 -18.01 -23.45
CA PRO A 267 -1.28 -17.47 -24.75
C PRO A 267 -2.03 -18.26 -25.83
N GLY A 268 -2.77 -17.54 -26.68
CA GLY A 268 -3.44 -18.18 -27.80
C GLY A 268 -2.42 -18.84 -28.71
N ALA A 269 -2.83 -19.87 -29.46
CA ALA A 269 -1.96 -20.49 -30.48
C ALA A 269 -1.36 -19.46 -31.47
N ALA A 270 -2.03 -18.31 -31.64
CA ALA A 270 -1.54 -17.17 -32.43
C ALA A 270 -0.34 -16.45 -31.81
N ASP A 271 -0.27 -16.29 -30.48
CA ASP A 271 0.80 -15.55 -29.76
C ASP A 271 2.10 -16.35 -29.66
N LEU A 272 2.02 -17.68 -29.75
CA LEU A 272 3.18 -18.57 -29.84
C LEU A 272 3.76 -18.66 -31.26
N THR A 273 3.09 -18.05 -32.25
CA THR A 273 3.66 -17.93 -33.58
C THR A 273 4.78 -16.90 -33.51
N PRO A 274 6.05 -17.25 -33.79
CA PRO A 274 7.12 -16.27 -33.79
C PRO A 274 6.72 -15.13 -34.72
N PRO A 275 6.94 -13.85 -34.34
CA PRO A 275 6.61 -12.75 -35.21
C PRO A 275 7.36 -12.98 -36.51
N ARG A 276 6.62 -13.31 -37.58
CA ARG A 276 7.17 -13.33 -38.93
C ARG A 276 7.67 -11.91 -39.14
N ARG A 277 8.97 -11.68 -38.96
CA ARG A 277 9.62 -10.43 -39.37
C ARG A 277 9.15 -10.24 -40.80
N LYS A 278 8.31 -9.22 -41.04
CA LYS A 278 8.02 -8.78 -42.40
C LYS A 278 9.37 -8.35 -42.94
N VAL A 279 10.07 -9.26 -43.61
CA VAL A 279 11.27 -8.91 -44.37
C VAL A 279 10.77 -7.89 -45.36
N LEU A 280 11.13 -6.63 -45.17
CA LEU A 280 10.91 -5.57 -46.14
C LEU A 280 11.79 -5.92 -47.34
N VAL A 281 11.24 -6.72 -48.26
CA VAL A 281 11.87 -6.99 -49.54
C VAL A 281 11.64 -5.74 -50.38
N ILE A 282 12.66 -4.88 -50.46
CA ILE A 282 12.64 -3.73 -51.36
C ILE A 282 12.87 -4.26 -52.78
N PRO A 283 11.86 -4.19 -53.68
CA PRO A 283 11.96 -4.76 -55.02
C PRO A 283 13.06 -4.06 -55.83
N LEU A 284 13.74 -4.83 -56.67
CA LEU A 284 14.67 -4.32 -57.68
C LEU A 284 13.86 -3.90 -58.91
N GLN A 285 14.03 -2.67 -59.36
CA GLN A 285 13.31 -2.05 -60.47
C GLN A 285 14.31 -1.35 -61.39
N ASN A 286 14.00 -1.18 -62.67
CA ASN A 286 14.84 -0.39 -63.58
C ASN A 286 14.34 1.05 -63.68
N CYS A 287 15.25 2.00 -63.87
CA CYS A 287 14.91 3.41 -64.05
C CYS A 287 14.36 3.65 -65.47
N ASP A 288 13.21 4.31 -65.58
CA ASP A 288 12.56 4.58 -66.87
C ASP A 288 13.36 5.50 -67.81
N THR A 289 14.35 6.24 -67.29
CA THR A 289 15.13 7.23 -68.07
C THR A 289 16.48 6.68 -68.53
N CYS A 290 17.13 5.85 -67.71
CA CYS A 290 18.50 5.39 -67.97
C CYS A 290 18.68 3.87 -67.84
N GLU A 291 17.59 3.12 -67.69
CA GLU A 291 17.53 1.64 -67.59
C GLU A 291 18.39 1.03 -66.46
N ARG A 292 18.89 1.86 -65.53
CA ARG A 292 19.74 1.41 -64.43
C ARG A 292 18.90 0.72 -63.36
N ALA A 293 19.27 -0.51 -63.00
CA ALA A 293 18.63 -1.25 -61.92
C ALA A 293 18.91 -0.60 -60.54
N PHE A 294 17.84 -0.37 -59.76
CA PHE A 294 17.90 0.22 -58.42
C PHE A 294 16.82 -0.39 -57.51
N ARG A 295 16.98 -0.23 -56.18
CA ARG A 295 16.02 -0.75 -55.19
C ARG A 295 15.19 0.40 -54.62
N ALA A 296 13.87 0.33 -54.75
CA ALA A 296 12.95 1.27 -54.15
C ALA A 296 11.62 0.61 -53.80
N THR A 297 10.91 1.17 -52.83
CA THR A 297 9.59 0.69 -52.39
C THR A 297 8.46 1.08 -53.35
N GLU A 298 8.68 2.12 -54.15
CA GLU A 298 7.75 2.64 -55.15
C GLU A 298 8.45 2.74 -56.52
N PRO A 299 7.74 2.55 -57.63
CA PRO A 299 8.30 2.75 -58.97
C PRO A 299 8.75 4.19 -59.19
N GLY A 300 9.85 4.38 -59.94
CA GLY A 300 10.31 5.71 -60.30
C GLY A 300 11.73 5.76 -60.85
N HIS A 301 12.34 6.94 -60.76
CA HIS A 301 13.68 7.16 -61.32
C HIS A 301 14.78 6.81 -60.31
N CYS A 302 15.97 6.44 -60.81
CA CYS A 302 17.15 6.24 -59.97
C CYS A 302 17.59 7.57 -59.31
N ARG A 303 18.47 7.48 -58.32
CA ARG A 303 18.94 8.66 -57.56
C ARG A 303 19.51 9.75 -58.46
N ASP A 304 20.30 9.34 -59.46
CA ASP A 304 21.02 10.28 -60.34
C ASP A 304 20.05 11.04 -61.26
N CYS A 305 19.07 10.34 -61.86
CA CYS A 305 18.03 10.98 -62.68
C CYS A 305 17.10 11.87 -61.85
N ARG A 306 16.81 11.52 -60.59
CA ARG A 306 16.06 12.40 -59.67
C ARG A 306 16.80 13.68 -59.30
N THR A 307 18.14 13.65 -59.27
CA THR A 307 18.95 14.84 -58.99
C THR A 307 19.17 15.72 -60.23
N GLU A 308 18.91 15.20 -61.43
CA GLU A 308 19.01 15.93 -62.69
C GLU A 308 17.69 16.55 -63.15
N GLU A 309 16.55 16.24 -62.53
CA GLU A 309 15.31 16.99 -62.74
C GLU A 309 15.45 18.41 -62.15
N PRO A 310 15.48 19.47 -62.97
CA PRO A 310 15.42 20.82 -62.45
C PRO A 310 14.03 21.03 -61.85
N ALA A 311 13.99 21.52 -60.61
CA ALA A 311 12.77 21.97 -59.97
C ALA A 311 12.02 22.92 -60.93
N VAL A 312 10.94 22.45 -61.54
CA VAL A 312 10.01 23.33 -62.25
C VAL A 312 9.31 24.14 -61.16
N THR A 313 9.91 25.29 -60.87
CA THR A 313 9.32 26.38 -60.11
C THR A 313 7.96 26.69 -60.73
N HIS A 314 6.89 26.48 -59.95
CA HIS A 314 5.66 27.23 -60.11
C HIS A 314 6.02 28.73 -60.13
N SER A 315 5.71 29.40 -61.24
CA SER A 315 5.61 30.86 -61.30
C SER A 315 4.32 31.21 -61.99
N ALA A 316 3.49 31.93 -61.24
CA ALA A 316 2.20 32.46 -61.62
C ALA A 316 2.33 33.58 -62.66
N THR A 317 1.30 33.74 -63.51
CA THR A 317 0.91 35.04 -64.05
C THR A 317 -0.59 35.10 -64.36
N ALA A 318 -1.22 36.16 -63.83
CA ALA A 318 -2.50 36.81 -64.17
C ALA A 318 -3.82 36.08 -63.89
#